data_AF-A0A355M294-F1
#
_entry.id   AF-A0A355M294-F1
#
_cell.length_a   1.000
_cell.length_b   1.000
_cell.length_c   1.000
_cell.angle_alpha   90.00
_cell.angle_beta   90.00
_cell.angle_gamma   90.00
#
_symmetry.space_group_name_H-M   'P 1'
#
loop_
_entity.id
_entity.type
_entity.pdbx_description
1 polymer ?
#
loop_
_entity_poly.entity_id
_entity_poly.type
_entity_poly.pdbx_seq_one_letter_code
_entity_poly.pdbx_strand_id
1 'polypeptide(L)'
;MMMISIASKQVWPQILSVLHFKPKKLILLHSKDDQESKSPAYRLKAFFEKQKLLETVSPREISHRKFEDLSNMKLEPDCILNLTGGNKLMSFSIYELGRQKTLKCSIWKGTMKSYG
;
A
#
# COMPACT_ATOMS: atom_id res chain seq x y z
N MET A 1 -6.74 10.09 7.58
CA MET A 1 -5.77 8.99 7.55
C MET A 1 -5.94 8.08 6.35
N MET A 2 -4.99 8.22 5.44
CA MET A 2 -4.83 7.46 4.21
C MET A 2 -3.64 6.50 4.33
N MET A 3 -3.74 5.33 3.72
CA MET A 3 -2.60 4.42 3.53
C MET A 3 -2.31 4.22 2.04
N ILE A 4 -1.04 4.21 1.68
CA ILE A 4 -0.57 3.73 0.38
C ILE A 4 0.13 2.39 0.61
N SER A 5 -0.23 1.37 -0.16
CA SER A 5 0.39 0.05 -0.05
C SER A 5 0.67 -0.52 -1.41
N ILE A 6 1.73 -1.32 -1.51
CA ILE A 6 2.11 -1.99 -2.76
C ILE A 6 1.49 -3.38 -2.80
N ALA A 7 0.72 -3.67 -3.83
CA ALA A 7 0.13 -4.97 -4.06
C ALA A 7 1.18 -5.97 -4.57
N SER A 8 1.18 -7.14 -3.96
CA SER A 8 2.07 -8.27 -4.25
C SER A 8 1.27 -9.57 -4.13
N LYS A 9 1.78 -10.68 -4.69
CA LYS A 9 1.25 -12.04 -4.46
C LYS A 9 1.09 -12.37 -2.98
N GLN A 10 2.02 -11.89 -2.15
CA GLN A 10 1.91 -11.98 -0.70
C GLN A 10 0.96 -10.89 -0.20
N VAL A 11 -0.28 -11.26 0.07
CA VAL A 11 -1.39 -10.34 0.44
C VAL A 11 -1.54 -10.08 1.95
N TRP A 12 -1.00 -10.97 2.78
CA TRP A 12 -1.12 -10.87 4.24
C TRP A 12 -0.46 -9.63 4.85
N PRO A 13 0.74 -9.19 4.41
CA PRO A 13 1.34 -7.96 4.94
C PRO A 13 0.44 -6.73 4.77
N GLN A 14 -0.32 -6.65 3.68
CA GLN A 14 -1.26 -5.57 3.39
C GLN A 14 -2.49 -5.66 4.28
N ILE A 15 -3.05 -6.87 4.45
CA ILE A 15 -4.19 -7.10 5.35
C ILE A 15 -3.83 -6.73 6.78
N LEU A 16 -2.71 -7.25 7.30
CA LEU A 16 -2.26 -6.98 8.67
C LEU A 16 -1.98 -5.49 8.90
N SER A 17 -1.39 -4.81 7.92
CA SER A 17 -1.16 -3.36 8.01
C SER A 17 -2.47 -2.58 8.09
N VAL A 18 -3.48 -2.92 7.29
CA VAL A 18 -4.80 -2.28 7.35
C VAL A 18 -5.47 -2.52 8.70
N LEU A 19 -5.42 -3.75 9.24
CA LEU A 19 -6.02 -4.06 10.55
C LEU A 19 -5.32 -3.35 11.71
N HIS A 20 -3.99 -3.21 11.63
CA HIS A 20 -3.20 -2.55 12.67
C HIS A 20 -3.41 -1.03 12.67
N PHE A 21 -3.23 -0.39 11.51
CA PHE A 21 -3.28 1.06 11.41
C PHE A 21 -4.71 1.60 11.26
N LYS A 22 -5.67 0.79 10.81
CA LYS A 22 -7.08 1.19 10.60
C LYS A 22 -7.21 2.49 9.78
N PRO A 23 -6.58 2.60 8.60
CA PRO A 23 -6.77 3.78 7.75
C PRO A 23 -8.22 3.89 7.29
N LYS A 24 -8.67 5.08 6.89
CA LYS A 24 -10.00 5.25 6.27
C LYS A 24 -9.98 4.96 4.78
N LYS A 25 -8.86 5.32 4.13
CA LYS A 25 -8.66 5.20 2.68
C LYS A 25 -7.41 4.38 2.40
N LEU A 26 -7.48 3.50 1.41
CA LEU A 26 -6.34 2.72 0.94
C LEU A 26 -6.12 2.92 -0.55
N ILE A 27 -4.88 3.22 -0.92
CA ILE A 27 -4.45 3.25 -2.32
C ILE A 27 -3.52 2.06 -2.55
N LEU A 28 -3.96 1.12 -3.39
CA LEU A 28 -3.24 -0.09 -3.72
C LEU A 28 -2.47 0.11 -5.02
N LEU A 29 -1.17 0.37 -4.89
CA LEU A 29 -0.28 0.51 -6.02
C LEU A 29 0.04 -0.87 -6.60
N HIS A 30 -0.14 -1.03 -7.90
CA HIS A 30 0.20 -2.28 -8.58
C HIS A 30 0.94 -2.01 -9.89
N SER A 31 1.71 -2.99 -10.35
CA SER A 31 2.26 -2.97 -11.72
C SER A 31 1.27 -3.58 -12.71
N LYS A 32 1.60 -3.50 -14.01
CA LYS A 32 0.86 -4.18 -15.08
C LYS A 32 0.92 -5.71 -15.04
N ASP A 33 1.77 -6.30 -14.20
CA ASP A 33 1.88 -7.75 -14.07
C ASP A 33 0.60 -8.30 -13.40
N ASP A 34 -0.16 -9.06 -14.18
CA ASP A 34 -1.44 -9.61 -13.79
C ASP A 34 -1.32 -10.55 -12.57
N GLN A 35 -0.30 -11.41 -12.56
CA GLN A 35 -0.14 -12.44 -11.53
C GLN A 35 0.57 -11.90 -10.30
N GLU A 36 1.57 -11.05 -10.49
CA GLU A 36 2.40 -10.55 -9.40
C GLU A 36 1.74 -9.41 -8.61
N SER A 37 0.91 -8.59 -9.25
CA SER A 37 0.53 -7.32 -8.66
C SER A 37 -0.92 -6.91 -8.93
N LYS A 38 -1.37 -6.88 -10.19
CA LYS A 38 -2.70 -6.37 -10.54
C LYS A 38 -3.82 -7.26 -10.00
N SER A 39 -3.84 -8.56 -10.30
CA SER A 39 -4.87 -9.47 -9.76
C SER A 39 -4.88 -9.48 -8.22
N PRO A 40 -3.74 -9.54 -7.52
CA PRO A 40 -3.70 -9.35 -6.07
C PRO A 40 -4.30 -8.03 -5.58
N ALA A 41 -4.06 -6.90 -6.27
CA ALA A 41 -4.62 -5.59 -5.90
C ALA A 41 -6.14 -5.57 -5.95
N TYR A 42 -6.73 -6.12 -7.01
CA TYR A 42 -8.20 -6.19 -7.16
C TYR A 42 -8.83 -7.21 -6.18
N ARG A 43 -8.15 -8.32 -5.89
CA ARG A 43 -8.59 -9.27 -4.85
C ARG A 43 -8.59 -8.63 -3.46
N LEU A 44 -7.53 -7.88 -3.12
CA LEU A 44 -7.45 -7.12 -1.88
C LEU A 44 -8.54 -6.06 -1.79
N LYS A 45 -8.81 -5.33 -2.88
CA LYS A 45 -9.92 -4.38 -2.96
C LYS A 45 -11.25 -5.07 -2.61
N ALA A 46 -11.58 -6.13 -3.32
CA ALA A 46 -12.83 -6.87 -3.11
C ALA A 46 -12.93 -7.42 -1.68
N PHE A 47 -11.82 -7.89 -1.10
CA PHE A 47 -11.77 -8.34 0.28
C PHE A 47 -12.10 -7.21 1.26
N PHE A 48 -11.42 -6.06 1.17
CA PHE A 48 -11.65 -4.95 2.10
C PHE A 48 -13.04 -4.34 1.97
N GLU A 49 -13.58 -4.24 0.76
CA GLU A 49 -14.95 -3.76 0.50
C GLU A 49 -15.98 -4.72 1.10
N LYS A 50 -15.81 -6.05 0.90
CA LYS A 50 -16.68 -7.07 1.48
C LYS A 50 -16.69 -7.02 3.01
N GLN A 51 -15.53 -6.82 3.62
CA GLN A 51 -15.38 -6.76 5.07
C GLN A 51 -15.74 -5.38 5.66
N LYS A 52 -16.02 -4.38 4.81
CA LYS A 52 -16.28 -2.98 5.22
C LYS A 52 -15.18 -2.41 6.12
N LEU A 53 -13.92 -2.79 5.87
CA LEU A 53 -12.78 -2.38 6.69
C LEU A 53 -12.31 -0.95 6.41
N LEU A 54 -12.70 -0.39 5.27
CA LEU A 54 -12.23 0.88 4.74
C LEU A 54 -13.40 1.63 4.11
N GLU A 55 -13.38 2.96 4.17
CA GLU A 55 -14.35 3.82 3.47
C GLU A 55 -14.08 3.84 1.95
N THR A 56 -12.81 3.74 1.54
CA THR A 56 -12.43 3.75 0.12
C THR A 56 -11.20 2.90 -0.14
N VAL A 57 -11.25 2.09 -1.20
CA VAL A 57 -10.10 1.32 -1.70
C VAL A 57 -9.91 1.56 -3.19
N SER A 58 -8.74 2.07 -3.57
CA SER A 58 -8.45 2.47 -4.95
C SER A 58 -7.17 1.80 -5.45
N PRO A 59 -7.28 0.73 -6.27
CA PRO A 59 -6.16 0.24 -7.05
C PRO A 59 -5.67 1.31 -8.03
N ARG A 60 -4.36 1.47 -8.15
CA ARG A 60 -3.72 2.34 -9.14
C ARG A 60 -2.54 1.63 -9.76
N GLU A 61 -2.51 1.60 -11.08
CA GLU A 61 -1.36 1.11 -11.80
C GLU A 61 -0.22 2.13 -11.71
N ILE A 62 0.99 1.65 -11.48
CA ILE A 62 2.22 2.43 -11.55
C ILE A 62 3.24 1.69 -12.39
N SER A 63 4.00 2.46 -13.18
CA SER A 63 5.17 1.92 -13.84
C SER A 63 6.29 1.69 -12.81
N HIS A 64 6.95 0.52 -12.89
CA HIS A 64 8.16 0.24 -12.10
C HIS A 64 9.35 1.15 -12.46
N ARG A 65 9.24 1.95 -13.54
CA ARG A 65 10.32 2.82 -14.04
C ARG A 65 10.02 4.31 -13.96
N LYS A 66 8.75 4.72 -13.80
CA LYS A 66 8.36 6.14 -13.87
C LYS A 66 7.87 6.61 -12.51
N PHE A 67 8.75 7.34 -11.82
CA PHE A 67 8.46 7.97 -10.54
C PHE A 67 7.41 9.10 -10.64
N GLU A 68 7.26 9.67 -11.84
CA GLU A 68 6.33 10.76 -12.16
C GLU A 68 4.86 10.40 -11.91
N ASP A 69 4.50 9.11 -12.03
CA ASP A 69 3.13 8.64 -11.80
C ASP A 69 2.65 8.93 -10.36
N LEU A 70 3.60 9.06 -9.42
CA LEU A 70 3.33 9.23 -8.00
C LEU A 70 3.46 10.68 -7.51
N SER A 71 4.18 11.56 -8.21
CA SER A 71 4.43 12.93 -7.77
C SER A 71 3.16 13.78 -7.72
N ASN A 72 2.25 13.57 -8.67
CA ASN A 72 0.96 14.27 -8.80
C ASN A 72 -0.12 13.77 -7.83
N MET A 73 0.19 12.73 -7.06
CA MET A 73 -0.75 12.13 -6.14
C MET A 73 -1.01 13.07 -4.95
N LYS A 74 -2.27 13.42 -4.72
CA LYS A 74 -2.71 14.16 -3.54
C LYS A 74 -2.68 13.23 -2.33
N LEU A 75 -1.78 13.49 -1.40
CA LEU A 75 -1.58 12.69 -0.19
C LEU A 75 -2.03 13.47 1.03
N GLU A 76 -2.67 12.78 1.97
CA GLU A 76 -3.03 13.38 3.27
C GLU A 76 -1.75 13.57 4.12
N PRO A 77 -1.67 14.60 4.97
CA PRO A 77 -0.48 14.84 5.82
C PRO A 77 -0.16 13.68 6.78
N ASP A 78 -1.18 12.91 7.17
CA ASP A 78 -1.07 11.73 8.04
C ASP A 78 -0.95 10.41 7.24
N CYS A 79 -0.53 10.49 5.98
CA CYS A 79 -0.45 9.32 5.12
C CYS A 79 0.60 8.31 5.61
N ILE A 80 0.20 7.04 5.65
CA ILE A 80 1.05 5.91 6.00
C ILE A 80 1.48 5.21 4.72
N LEU A 81 2.79 5.05 4.53
CA LEU A 81 3.33 4.23 3.44
C LEU A 81 3.61 2.82 3.95
N ASN A 82 3.06 1.80 3.30
CA ASN A 82 3.36 0.39 3.53
C ASN A 82 4.25 -0.15 2.38
N LEU A 83 5.52 -0.37 2.70
CA LEU A 83 6.56 -0.75 1.73
C LEU A 83 6.84 -2.26 1.68
N THR A 84 6.05 -3.09 2.36
CA THR A 84 6.32 -4.53 2.49
C THR A 84 5.99 -5.35 1.24
N GLY A 85 5.46 -4.74 0.19
CA GLY A 85 5.12 -5.39 -1.08
C GLY A 85 5.89 -4.81 -2.26
N GLY A 86 5.65 -5.38 -3.44
CA GLY A 86 6.30 -4.96 -4.68
C GLY A 86 7.74 -5.45 -4.81
N ASN A 87 8.35 -5.10 -5.93
CA ASN A 87 9.78 -5.27 -6.11
C ASN A 87 10.56 -4.12 -5.43
N LYS A 88 11.86 -4.33 -5.20
CA LYS A 88 12.74 -3.37 -4.52
C LYS A 88 12.70 -1.97 -5.12
N LEU A 89 12.58 -1.87 -6.45
CA LEU A 89 12.51 -0.58 -7.14
C LEU A 89 11.22 0.16 -6.81
N MET A 90 10.07 -0.51 -6.84
CA MET A 90 8.79 0.09 -6.46
C MET A 90 8.79 0.56 -4.99
N SER A 91 9.27 -0.29 -4.08
CA SER A 91 9.36 0.05 -2.66
C SER A 91 10.28 1.26 -2.45
N PHE A 92 11.42 1.32 -3.14
CA PHE A 92 12.31 2.48 -3.11
C PHE A 92 11.67 3.73 -3.69
N SER A 93 10.92 3.62 -4.81
CA SER A 93 10.23 4.75 -5.41
C SER A 93 9.21 5.40 -4.48
N ILE A 94 8.45 4.57 -3.77
CA ILE A 94 7.43 5.07 -2.84
C ILE A 94 8.08 5.61 -1.57
N TYR A 95 9.20 5.03 -1.12
CA TYR A 95 9.99 5.60 -0.04
C TYR A 95 10.50 7.01 -0.39
N GLU A 96 11.10 7.20 -1.58
CA GLU A 96 11.60 8.51 -2.01
C GLU A 96 10.48 9.54 -2.12
N LEU A 97 9.29 9.16 -2.62
CA LEU A 97 8.11 10.02 -2.61
C LEU A 97 7.72 10.43 -1.18
N GLY A 98 7.71 9.45 -0.26
CA GLY A 98 7.43 9.70 1.16
C GLY A 98 8.43 10.67 1.77
N ARG A 99 9.72 10.51 1.46
CA ARG A 99 10.80 11.39 1.92
C ARG A 99 10.62 12.81 1.40
N GLN A 100 10.33 12.99 0.11
CA GLN A 100 10.10 14.31 -0.50
C GLN A 100 8.88 15.03 0.09
N LYS A 101 7.82 14.28 0.44
CA LYS A 101 6.57 14.83 0.99
C LYS A 101 6.50 14.80 2.52
N THR A 102 7.60 14.45 3.21
CA THR A 102 7.70 14.35 4.68
C THR A 102 6.62 13.45 5.30
N LEU A 103 6.30 12.33 4.64
CA LEU A 103 5.26 11.40 5.08
C LEU A 103 5.78 10.38 6.09
N LYS A 104 4.88 9.90 6.95
CA LYS A 104 5.19 8.81 7.89
C LYS A 104 5.30 7.48 7.13
N CYS A 105 6.50 6.92 7.11
CA CYS A 105 6.75 5.63 6.48
C CYS A 105 6.61 4.51 7.51
N SER A 106 5.89 3.44 7.15
CA SER A 106 5.82 2.21 7.95
C SER A 106 6.40 1.05 7.15
N ILE A 107 7.31 0.32 7.78
CA ILE A 107 7.79 -0.97 7.28
C ILE A 107 7.42 -1.95 8.38
N TRP A 108 6.56 -2.92 8.08
CA TRP A 108 6.20 -3.92 9.06
C TRP A 108 7.42 -4.80 9.35
N LYS A 109 8.10 -4.53 10.47
CA LYS A 109 9.03 -5.47 11.10
C LYS A 109 8.17 -6.35 11.99
N GLY A 110 7.93 -7.58 11.56
CA GLY A 110 7.07 -8.51 12.29
C GLY A 110 7.57 -8.79 13.70
N THR A 111 7.08 -8.02 14.66
CA THR A 111 7.13 -8.39 16.07
C THR A 111 5.70 -8.63 16.51
N MET A 112 5.27 -9.90 16.42
CA MET A 112 4.08 -10.33 17.14
C MET A 112 4.39 -10.20 18.63
N LYS A 113 3.74 -9.26 19.33
CA LYS A 113 3.55 -9.41 20.76
C LYS A 113 2.44 -10.44 20.93
N SER A 114 2.80 -11.59 21.51
CA SER A 114 1.85 -12.61 21.94
C SER A 114 0.89 -11.98 22.95
N TYR A 115 -0.39 -11.87 22.60
CA TYR A 115 -1.44 -11.62 23.56
C TYR A 115 -1.86 -12.99 24.10
N GLY A 116 -1.39 -13.30 25.31
CA GLY A 116 -1.91 -14.39 26.14
C GLY A 116 -3.08 -13.92 26.98
#